data_AF-I8ZZZ7-F1
#
_entry.id   AF-I8ZZZ7-F1
#
_cell.length_a   1.000
_cell.length_b   1.000
_cell.length_c   1.000
_cell.angle_alpha   90.00
_cell.angle_beta   90.00
_cell.angle_gamma   90.00
#
_symmetry.space_group_name_H-M   'P 1'
#
loop_
_entity.id
_entity.type
_entity.pdbx_description
1 polymer ?
#
loop_
_entity_poly.entity_id
_entity_poly.type
_entity_poly.pdbx_seq_one_letter_code
_entity_poly.pdbx_strand_id
1 'polypeptide(L)'
;MKNRIGIWVAFSLLLFCLQSYAQPTGSEDRWYWVNTMIKIANPVLDNLSQGTLKKNMPFESLSTEPLRREVSYLEAVGRTICGIAPWLELGPDQTEEGKLRAKYIQMTLKGLENAVNPDSPDYLMFDNRHFQPLVDAAHLVQGILRAPKQIWGNLDKETQVRLIKELKRTRGIKPKESNWLLFASMVEAALLEFTGECDTYRLNYGIHRFWADGWYKGDAWYGDGQEFHLDFYNSIVIHPMLTDILAIMKKHNLEGGKNFEKQITRQQRLSEQLERLISPEGTYPVVGRSIVYRFGIFHALSQISLMRKLSEKLPEAQVRCALTAVLHRQFATPDNFDKDGWLKIGLSGSQINMSESYINTGSLYMCATIFLALGLPAEDSFWTETYMEWTNKKAWKGIDVGVDKALRKG
;
A
#
# COMPACT_ATOMS: atom_id res chain seq x y z
N MET A 1 -12.67 84.42 4.27
CA MET A 1 -12.34 83.64 5.49
C MET A 1 -13.49 82.71 5.85
N LYS A 2 -13.35 81.41 5.60
CA LYS A 2 -13.67 80.30 6.53
C LYS A 2 -13.51 78.98 5.80
N ASN A 3 -12.50 78.23 6.25
CA ASN A 3 -12.14 76.88 5.85
C ASN A 3 -13.30 75.89 6.02
N ARG A 4 -13.45 74.96 5.08
CA ARG A 4 -13.87 73.59 5.40
C ARG A 4 -13.06 72.59 4.56
N ILE A 5 -12.18 71.91 5.27
CA ILE A 5 -11.46 70.70 4.89
C ILE A 5 -12.49 69.57 4.79
N GLY A 6 -12.54 68.90 3.64
CA GLY A 6 -13.26 67.64 3.44
C GLY A 6 -12.28 66.59 2.94
N ILE A 7 -11.91 65.67 3.84
CA ILE A 7 -11.18 64.43 3.54
C ILE A 7 -12.23 63.34 3.26
N TRP A 8 -11.82 62.27 2.55
CA TRP A 8 -12.41 60.92 2.45
C TRP A 8 -13.27 60.68 1.18
N VAL A 9 -13.14 59.61 0.38
CA VAL A 9 -12.39 58.34 0.37
C VAL A 9 -12.23 57.91 -1.09
N ALA A 10 -11.04 57.50 -1.53
CA ALA A 10 -10.89 56.72 -2.76
C ALA A 10 -11.31 55.27 -2.48
N PHE A 11 -12.46 54.84 -3.01
CA PHE A 11 -12.88 53.45 -2.98
C PHE A 11 -12.12 52.67 -4.07
N SER A 12 -10.98 52.09 -3.68
CA SER A 12 -10.29 51.09 -4.50
C SER A 12 -11.01 49.75 -4.34
N LEU A 13 -11.87 49.40 -5.30
CA LEU A 13 -12.44 48.06 -5.43
C LEU A 13 -11.32 47.07 -5.83
N LEU A 14 -10.67 46.48 -4.83
CA LEU A 14 -9.91 45.24 -4.99
C LEU A 14 -10.92 44.11 -5.22
N LEU A 15 -11.22 43.83 -6.49
CA LEU A 15 -11.81 42.57 -6.91
C LEU A 15 -10.80 41.46 -6.61
N PHE A 16 -10.89 40.90 -5.40
CA PHE A 16 -10.37 39.55 -5.16
C PHE A 16 -11.17 38.59 -6.04
N CYS A 17 -10.61 38.20 -7.17
CA CYS A 17 -11.04 36.99 -7.87
C CYS A 17 -10.79 35.81 -6.93
N LEU A 18 -11.76 35.52 -6.05
CA LEU A 18 -11.94 34.19 -5.49
C LEU A 18 -12.27 33.29 -6.68
N GLN A 19 -11.26 32.71 -7.32
CA GLN A 19 -11.46 31.51 -8.13
C GLN A 19 -11.98 30.45 -7.16
N SER A 20 -13.30 30.27 -7.09
CA SER A 20 -13.88 29.08 -6.51
C SER A 20 -13.52 27.94 -7.46
N TYR A 21 -12.37 27.32 -7.25
CA TYR A 21 -12.09 26.03 -7.86
C TYR A 21 -13.20 25.09 -7.38
N ALA A 22 -14.01 24.58 -8.31
CA ALA A 22 -15.00 23.56 -8.01
C ALA A 22 -14.27 22.40 -7.31
N GLN A 23 -14.88 21.84 -6.27
CA GLN A 23 -14.30 20.65 -5.64
C GLN A 23 -14.29 19.52 -6.68
N PRO A 24 -13.20 18.74 -6.76
CA PRO A 24 -13.14 17.63 -7.69
C PRO A 24 -14.26 16.62 -7.40
N THR A 25 -14.79 16.06 -8.47
CA THR A 25 -15.72 14.93 -8.43
C THR A 25 -14.95 13.64 -8.09
N GLY A 26 -15.63 12.65 -7.53
CA GLY A 26 -14.95 11.40 -7.21
C GLY A 26 -14.53 10.58 -8.46
N SER A 27 -15.10 10.85 -9.63
CA SER A 27 -14.61 10.31 -10.91
C SER A 27 -13.28 10.96 -11.34
N GLU A 28 -13.11 12.27 -11.12
CA GLU A 28 -11.83 12.95 -11.32
C GLU A 28 -10.75 12.44 -10.36
N ASP A 29 -11.11 12.25 -9.07
CA ASP A 29 -10.23 11.62 -8.08
C ASP A 29 -9.82 10.22 -8.57
N ARG A 30 -10.77 9.37 -8.99
CA ARG A 30 -10.48 8.01 -9.49
C ARG A 30 -9.50 8.05 -10.66
N TRP A 31 -9.75 8.91 -11.65
CA TRP A 31 -8.88 9.02 -12.81
C TRP A 31 -7.47 9.51 -12.43
N TYR A 32 -7.36 10.44 -11.49
CA TYR A 32 -6.07 10.87 -10.95
C TYR A 32 -5.32 9.72 -10.26
N TRP A 33 -6.02 8.89 -9.47
CA TRP A 33 -5.43 7.71 -8.82
C TRP A 33 -4.96 6.67 -9.84
N VAL A 34 -5.78 6.35 -10.85
CA VAL A 34 -5.40 5.41 -11.92
C VAL A 34 -4.15 5.88 -12.65
N ASN A 35 -4.08 7.15 -13.06
CA ASN A 35 -2.91 7.68 -13.76
C ASN A 35 -1.66 7.71 -12.87
N THR A 36 -1.81 8.04 -11.59
CA THR A 36 -0.69 8.06 -10.64
C THR A 36 -0.17 6.64 -10.40
N MET A 37 -1.07 5.69 -10.17
CA MET A 37 -0.74 4.27 -10.03
C MET A 37 -0.01 3.75 -11.27
N ILE A 38 -0.53 4.05 -12.47
CA ILE A 38 0.10 3.66 -13.74
C ILE A 38 1.50 4.25 -13.88
N LYS A 39 1.68 5.54 -13.58
CA LYS A 39 2.99 6.19 -13.64
C LYS A 39 4.02 5.49 -12.74
N ILE A 40 3.60 5.01 -11.57
CA ILE A 40 4.44 4.27 -10.64
C ILE A 40 4.66 2.84 -11.13
N ALA A 41 3.61 2.10 -11.46
CA ALA A 41 3.69 0.67 -11.74
C ALA A 41 4.30 0.34 -13.11
N ASN A 42 4.16 1.22 -14.11
CA ASN A 42 4.54 0.93 -15.48
C ASN A 42 6.02 0.60 -15.65
N PRO A 43 7.00 1.36 -15.12
CA PRO A 43 8.41 1.00 -15.24
C PRO A 43 8.72 -0.42 -14.76
N VAL A 44 8.13 -0.89 -13.66
CA VAL A 44 8.35 -2.25 -13.14
C VAL A 44 7.72 -3.29 -14.06
N LEU A 45 6.44 -3.15 -14.36
CA LEU A 45 5.69 -4.20 -15.08
C LEU A 45 6.07 -4.27 -16.55
N ASP A 46 6.35 -3.14 -17.19
CA ASP A 46 6.75 -3.10 -18.59
C ASP A 46 8.09 -3.80 -18.78
N ASN A 47 9.09 -3.43 -17.98
CA ASN A 47 10.40 -4.06 -18.06
C ASN A 47 10.34 -5.54 -17.67
N LEU A 48 9.59 -5.92 -16.62
CA LEU A 48 9.45 -7.31 -16.22
C LEU A 48 8.77 -8.16 -17.31
N SER A 49 7.72 -7.65 -17.96
CA SER A 49 7.02 -8.35 -19.04
C SER A 49 7.90 -8.56 -20.28
N GLN A 50 8.88 -7.68 -20.49
CA GLN A 50 9.83 -7.75 -21.60
C GLN A 50 11.14 -8.48 -21.25
N GLY A 51 11.34 -8.94 -20.01
CA GLY A 51 12.58 -9.58 -19.58
C GLY A 51 13.76 -8.60 -19.51
N THR A 52 13.51 -7.35 -19.12
CA THR A 52 14.50 -6.28 -19.07
C THR A 52 14.56 -5.53 -17.74
N LEU A 53 13.84 -5.98 -16.70
CA LEU A 53 13.81 -5.35 -15.38
C LEU A 53 15.20 -5.26 -14.77
N LYS A 54 15.97 -6.36 -14.74
CA LYS A 54 17.32 -6.35 -14.17
C LYS A 54 18.27 -5.42 -14.90
N LYS A 55 18.07 -5.29 -16.21
CA LYS A 55 18.86 -4.44 -17.09
C LYS A 55 18.58 -2.95 -16.87
N ASN A 56 17.31 -2.59 -16.72
CA ASN A 56 16.86 -1.20 -16.82
C ASN A 56 16.49 -0.57 -15.47
N MET A 57 16.19 -1.34 -14.43
CA MET A 57 15.87 -0.78 -13.12
C MET A 57 17.15 -0.19 -12.48
N PRO A 58 17.16 1.10 -12.09
CA PRO A 58 18.28 1.69 -11.39
C PRO A 58 18.40 1.07 -9.99
N PHE A 59 19.61 1.10 -9.45
CA PHE A 59 19.88 0.65 -8.09
C PHE A 59 20.50 1.79 -7.29
N GLU A 60 19.68 2.35 -6.39
CA GLU A 60 20.07 3.32 -5.37
C GLU A 60 19.92 2.63 -4.00
N SER A 61 20.91 2.76 -3.11
CA SER A 61 20.86 2.25 -1.73
C SER A 61 22.03 2.81 -0.91
N LEU A 62 21.86 2.94 0.41
CA LEU A 62 22.98 3.17 1.35
C LEU A 62 23.70 1.86 1.74
N SER A 63 23.18 0.70 1.33
CA SER A 63 23.80 -0.59 1.60
C SER A 63 25.07 -0.80 0.78
N THR A 64 26.09 -1.36 1.40
CA THR A 64 27.29 -1.86 0.71
C THR A 64 27.26 -3.38 0.50
N GLU A 65 26.17 -4.05 0.88
CA GLU A 65 26.04 -5.50 0.77
C GLU A 65 25.91 -5.95 -0.71
N PRO A 66 26.75 -6.87 -1.20
CA PRO A 66 26.76 -7.25 -2.62
C PRO A 66 25.43 -7.78 -3.15
N LEU A 67 24.69 -8.55 -2.35
CA LEU A 67 23.41 -9.16 -2.76
C LEU A 67 22.22 -8.19 -2.68
N ARG A 68 22.40 -6.96 -2.18
CA ARG A 68 21.29 -5.99 -2.04
C ARG A 68 20.65 -5.66 -3.39
N ARG A 69 21.45 -5.57 -4.45
CA ARG A 69 20.96 -5.34 -5.82
C ARG A 69 20.10 -6.51 -6.30
N GLU A 70 20.57 -7.73 -6.12
CA GLU A 70 19.87 -8.93 -6.61
C GLU A 70 18.47 -9.10 -6.00
N VAL A 71 18.28 -8.72 -4.74
CA VAL A 71 16.96 -8.81 -4.09
C VAL A 71 16.03 -7.63 -4.37
N SER A 72 16.56 -6.50 -4.84
CA SER A 72 15.76 -5.30 -5.13
C SER A 72 14.69 -5.53 -6.21
N TYR A 73 14.91 -6.48 -7.11
CA TYR A 73 14.00 -6.76 -8.22
C TYR A 73 12.71 -7.46 -7.75
N LEU A 74 12.82 -8.49 -6.91
CA LEU A 74 11.63 -9.12 -6.31
C LEU A 74 10.89 -8.14 -5.40
N GLU A 75 11.63 -7.29 -4.69
CA GLU A 75 11.08 -6.22 -3.86
C GLU A 75 10.21 -5.25 -4.67
N ALA A 76 10.72 -4.76 -5.81
CA ALA A 76 9.98 -3.88 -6.71
C ALA A 76 8.71 -4.56 -7.25
N VAL A 77 8.85 -5.80 -7.73
CA VAL A 77 7.75 -6.56 -8.35
C VAL A 77 6.67 -6.91 -7.33
N GLY A 78 7.05 -7.49 -6.20
CA GLY A 78 6.12 -7.93 -5.16
C GLY A 78 5.32 -6.77 -4.59
N ARG A 79 5.96 -5.62 -4.33
CA ARG A 79 5.28 -4.43 -3.80
C ARG A 79 4.37 -3.76 -4.82
N THR A 80 4.79 -3.69 -6.08
CA THR A 80 3.97 -3.16 -7.18
C THR A 80 2.70 -4.00 -7.34
N ILE A 81 2.84 -5.33 -7.48
CA ILE A 81 1.70 -6.24 -7.64
C ILE A 81 0.80 -6.21 -6.40
N CYS A 82 1.37 -6.15 -5.19
CA CYS A 82 0.60 -6.03 -3.94
C CYS A 82 -0.38 -4.85 -3.95
N GLY A 83 0.06 -3.70 -4.47
CA GLY A 83 -0.73 -2.47 -4.51
C GLY A 83 -1.76 -2.40 -5.63
N ILE A 84 -1.47 -2.94 -6.81
CA ILE A 84 -2.35 -2.78 -7.98
C ILE A 84 -3.31 -3.96 -8.22
N ALA A 85 -3.05 -5.12 -7.59
CA ALA A 85 -3.81 -6.34 -7.86
C ALA A 85 -5.33 -6.18 -7.70
N PRO A 86 -5.88 -5.46 -6.70
CA PRO A 86 -7.32 -5.25 -6.62
C PRO A 86 -7.91 -4.50 -7.82
N TRP A 87 -7.20 -3.51 -8.36
CA TRP A 87 -7.63 -2.81 -9.57
C TRP A 87 -7.63 -3.76 -10.77
N LEU A 88 -6.61 -4.61 -10.91
CA LEU A 88 -6.55 -5.62 -11.96
C LEU A 88 -7.71 -6.64 -11.85
N GLU A 89 -8.08 -7.04 -10.63
CA GLU A 89 -9.12 -8.05 -10.37
C GLU A 89 -10.51 -7.63 -10.90
N LEU A 90 -10.78 -6.32 -11.02
CA LEU A 90 -12.00 -5.82 -11.67
C LEU A 90 -12.14 -6.31 -13.12
N GLY A 91 -11.03 -6.65 -13.77
CA GLY A 91 -11.00 -7.18 -15.14
C GLY A 91 -11.21 -6.12 -16.22
N PRO A 92 -11.03 -6.51 -17.50
CA PRO A 92 -11.19 -5.60 -18.62
C PRO A 92 -12.68 -5.25 -18.87
N ASP A 93 -12.94 -4.06 -19.41
CA ASP A 93 -14.23 -3.65 -19.95
C ASP A 93 -14.05 -2.69 -21.15
N GLN A 94 -15.14 -2.10 -21.67
CA GLN A 94 -15.11 -1.23 -22.85
C GLN A 94 -14.70 0.22 -22.57
N THR A 95 -14.55 0.61 -21.30
CA THR A 95 -14.09 1.96 -20.91
C THR A 95 -12.59 2.12 -21.15
N GLU A 96 -12.10 3.36 -21.16
CA GLU A 96 -10.67 3.62 -21.25
C GLU A 96 -9.89 3.02 -20.07
N GLU A 97 -10.47 3.05 -18.86
CA GLU A 97 -9.88 2.39 -17.69
C GLU A 97 -9.84 0.87 -17.85
N GLY A 98 -10.89 0.25 -18.40
CA GLY A 98 -10.95 -1.18 -18.68
C GLY A 98 -9.93 -1.66 -19.71
N LYS A 99 -9.67 -0.86 -20.75
CA LYS A 99 -8.60 -1.12 -21.71
C LYS A 99 -7.22 -1.04 -21.06
N LEU A 100 -7.01 -0.08 -20.15
CA LEU A 100 -5.80 -0.01 -19.34
C LEU A 100 -5.67 -1.27 -18.48
N ARG A 101 -6.73 -1.70 -17.78
CA ARG A 101 -6.72 -2.95 -17.00
C ARG A 101 -6.34 -4.15 -17.87
N ALA A 102 -6.91 -4.28 -19.06
CA ALA A 102 -6.56 -5.34 -20.01
C ALA A 102 -5.04 -5.38 -20.29
N LYS A 103 -4.45 -4.22 -20.60
CA LYS A 103 -3.00 -4.09 -20.84
C LYS A 103 -2.18 -4.54 -19.63
N TYR A 104 -2.49 -4.02 -18.45
CA TYR A 104 -1.70 -4.31 -17.24
C TYR A 104 -1.90 -5.72 -16.69
N ILE A 105 -3.06 -6.35 -16.91
CA ILE A 105 -3.26 -7.77 -16.63
C ILE A 105 -2.28 -8.60 -17.49
N GLN A 106 -2.23 -8.35 -18.80
CA GLN A 106 -1.31 -9.08 -19.69
C GLN A 106 0.16 -8.86 -19.33
N MET A 107 0.56 -7.61 -19.04
CA MET A 107 1.92 -7.31 -18.58
C MET A 107 2.25 -8.03 -17.27
N THR A 108 1.31 -8.09 -16.33
CA THR A 108 1.51 -8.77 -15.03
C THR A 108 1.66 -10.27 -15.22
N LEU A 109 0.81 -10.91 -16.03
CA LEU A 109 0.88 -12.34 -16.31
C LEU A 109 2.22 -12.70 -16.99
N LYS A 110 2.60 -11.96 -18.03
CA LYS A 110 3.88 -12.18 -18.72
C LYS A 110 5.08 -11.89 -17.82
N GLY A 111 4.98 -10.86 -16.99
CA GLY A 111 6.01 -10.52 -16.03
C GLY A 111 6.21 -11.61 -14.97
N LEU A 112 5.13 -12.20 -14.46
CA LEU A 112 5.20 -13.31 -13.51
C LEU A 112 5.80 -14.57 -14.14
N GLU A 113 5.46 -14.88 -15.40
CA GLU A 113 6.09 -15.96 -16.18
C GLU A 113 7.62 -15.76 -16.21
N ASN A 114 8.08 -14.55 -16.59
CA ASN A 114 9.50 -14.21 -16.62
C ASN A 114 10.17 -14.25 -15.24
N ALA A 115 9.45 -13.86 -14.18
CA ALA A 115 9.97 -13.79 -12.82
C ALA A 115 10.31 -15.16 -12.22
N VAL A 116 9.63 -16.22 -12.66
CA VAL A 116 9.80 -17.59 -12.14
C VAL A 116 10.36 -18.58 -13.16
N ASN A 117 10.68 -18.13 -14.38
CA ASN A 117 11.32 -18.92 -15.42
C ASN A 117 12.86 -18.90 -15.26
N PRO A 118 13.53 -20.03 -14.95
CA PRO A 118 14.99 -20.07 -14.78
C PRO A 118 15.81 -19.63 -16.00
N ASP A 119 15.25 -19.71 -17.21
CA ASP A 119 15.89 -19.31 -18.45
C ASP A 119 15.70 -17.82 -18.78
N SER A 120 14.86 -17.12 -18.02
CA SER A 120 14.61 -15.70 -18.18
C SER A 120 15.76 -14.87 -17.61
N PRO A 121 16.21 -13.79 -18.30
CA PRO A 121 17.13 -12.82 -17.70
C PRO A 121 16.58 -12.19 -16.41
N ASP A 122 15.25 -12.12 -16.29
CA ASP A 122 14.55 -11.58 -15.13
C ASP A 122 14.08 -12.67 -14.13
N TYR A 123 14.68 -13.86 -14.13
CA TYR A 123 14.43 -14.85 -13.08
C TYR A 123 14.78 -14.29 -11.69
N LEU A 124 13.80 -14.19 -10.79
CA LEU A 124 13.96 -13.50 -9.50
C LEU A 124 14.42 -14.45 -8.39
N MET A 125 15.10 -13.90 -7.38
CA MET A 125 15.65 -14.67 -6.26
C MET A 125 14.60 -14.89 -5.16
N PHE A 126 14.27 -16.16 -4.87
CA PHE A 126 13.37 -16.57 -3.77
C PHE A 126 14.07 -17.38 -2.67
N ASP A 127 15.36 -17.67 -2.82
CA ASP A 127 16.11 -18.55 -1.94
C ASP A 127 16.81 -17.82 -0.78
N ASN A 128 17.49 -18.60 0.06
CA ASN A 128 18.11 -18.15 1.31
C ASN A 128 19.53 -17.60 1.15
N ARG A 129 19.99 -17.31 -0.08
CA ARG A 129 21.24 -16.54 -0.28
C ARG A 129 21.16 -15.16 0.37
N HIS A 130 19.94 -14.65 0.50
CA HIS A 130 19.64 -13.43 1.24
C HIS A 130 18.33 -13.60 2.02
N PHE A 131 18.09 -12.74 3.01
CA PHE A 131 16.89 -12.82 3.86
C PHE A 131 15.65 -12.13 3.27
N GLN A 132 15.87 -11.10 2.46
CA GLN A 132 14.83 -10.23 1.87
C GLN A 132 13.79 -10.97 1.03
N PRO A 133 14.12 -12.04 0.27
CA PRO A 133 13.13 -12.72 -0.55
C PRO A 133 11.89 -13.23 0.19
N LEU A 134 11.99 -13.54 1.48
CA LEU A 134 10.82 -13.88 2.30
C LEU A 134 9.82 -12.72 2.39
N VAL A 135 10.32 -11.49 2.59
CA VAL A 135 9.52 -10.27 2.68
C VAL A 135 8.81 -10.00 1.37
N ASP A 136 9.55 -10.11 0.27
CA ASP A 136 9.06 -9.69 -1.03
C ASP A 136 8.11 -10.73 -1.63
N ALA A 137 8.39 -12.03 -1.41
CA ALA A 137 7.48 -13.11 -1.74
C ALA A 137 6.14 -12.97 -0.99
N ALA A 138 6.16 -12.56 0.28
CA ALA A 138 4.94 -12.32 1.06
C ALA A 138 4.08 -11.19 0.48
N HIS A 139 4.69 -10.07 0.07
CA HIS A 139 3.95 -8.99 -0.61
C HIS A 139 3.43 -9.44 -1.98
N LEU A 140 4.24 -10.17 -2.75
CA LEU A 140 3.84 -10.72 -4.03
C LEU A 140 2.58 -11.57 -3.91
N VAL A 141 2.58 -12.56 -3.01
CA VAL A 141 1.42 -13.44 -2.84
C VAL A 141 0.24 -12.74 -2.19
N GLN A 142 0.47 -11.75 -1.33
CA GLN A 142 -0.60 -10.91 -0.80
C GLN A 142 -1.35 -10.19 -1.93
N GLY A 143 -0.63 -9.70 -2.95
CA GLY A 143 -1.23 -9.17 -4.18
C GLY A 143 -1.99 -10.23 -4.96
N ILE A 144 -1.38 -11.38 -5.23
CA ILE A 144 -2.00 -12.46 -6.02
C ILE A 144 -3.29 -12.98 -5.35
N LEU A 145 -3.31 -13.10 -4.02
CA LEU A 145 -4.51 -13.48 -3.25
C LEU A 145 -5.68 -12.50 -3.41
N ARG A 146 -5.39 -11.21 -3.67
CA ARG A 146 -6.41 -10.19 -3.94
C ARG A 146 -6.93 -10.22 -5.38
N ALA A 147 -6.25 -10.91 -6.29
CA ALA A 147 -6.64 -11.06 -7.69
C ALA A 147 -6.71 -12.53 -8.13
N PRO A 148 -7.60 -13.33 -7.51
CA PRO A 148 -7.69 -14.76 -7.78
C PRO A 148 -8.14 -15.09 -9.20
N LYS A 149 -8.90 -14.21 -9.88
CA LYS A 149 -9.37 -14.45 -11.24
C LYS A 149 -8.40 -13.90 -12.26
N GLN A 150 -8.03 -12.62 -12.14
CA GLN A 150 -7.30 -11.93 -13.21
C GLN A 150 -5.80 -12.19 -13.19
N ILE A 151 -5.24 -12.53 -12.03
CA ILE A 151 -3.84 -12.95 -11.90
C ILE A 151 -3.77 -14.47 -11.74
N TRP A 152 -4.07 -15.01 -10.55
CA TRP A 152 -3.83 -16.43 -10.27
C TRP A 152 -4.53 -17.37 -11.27
N GLY A 153 -5.82 -17.15 -11.50
CA GLY A 153 -6.65 -17.97 -12.40
C GLY A 153 -6.24 -17.90 -13.88
N ASN A 154 -5.56 -16.84 -14.31
CA ASN A 154 -5.12 -16.63 -15.69
C ASN A 154 -3.63 -16.97 -15.92
N LEU A 155 -2.86 -17.28 -14.87
CA LEU A 155 -1.52 -17.83 -15.06
C LEU A 155 -1.61 -19.23 -15.68
N ASP A 156 -0.73 -19.52 -16.63
CA ASP A 156 -0.60 -20.87 -17.16
C ASP A 156 -0.12 -21.85 -16.07
N LYS A 157 -0.34 -23.15 -16.30
CA LYS A 157 -0.05 -24.19 -15.31
C LYS A 157 1.44 -24.30 -14.97
N GLU A 158 2.32 -24.06 -15.92
CA GLU A 158 3.76 -24.12 -15.68
C GLU A 158 4.20 -22.97 -14.78
N THR A 159 3.72 -21.76 -15.04
CA THR A 159 3.98 -20.59 -14.20
C THR A 159 3.41 -20.76 -12.79
N GLN A 160 2.20 -21.32 -12.62
CA GLN A 160 1.64 -21.64 -11.30
C GLN A 160 2.55 -22.61 -10.52
N VAL A 161 3.01 -23.70 -11.16
CA VAL A 161 3.90 -24.70 -10.54
C VAL A 161 5.25 -24.09 -10.15
N ARG A 162 5.85 -23.29 -11.03
CA ARG A 162 7.12 -22.60 -10.78
C ARG A 162 6.97 -21.62 -9.62
N LEU A 163 5.92 -20.82 -9.59
CA LEU A 163 5.66 -19.89 -8.49
C LEU A 163 5.49 -20.63 -7.16
N ILE A 164 4.69 -21.70 -7.09
CA ILE A 164 4.56 -22.53 -5.88
C ILE A 164 5.91 -23.07 -5.41
N LYS A 165 6.75 -23.53 -6.35
CA LYS A 165 8.12 -24.01 -6.03
C LYS A 165 8.98 -22.89 -5.44
N GLU A 166 8.97 -21.70 -6.02
CA GLU A 166 9.71 -20.54 -5.52
C GLU A 166 9.20 -20.09 -4.14
N LEU A 167 7.88 -20.09 -3.91
CA LEU A 167 7.31 -19.78 -2.59
C LEU A 167 7.76 -20.78 -1.52
N LYS A 168 7.77 -22.08 -1.85
CA LYS A 168 8.28 -23.14 -0.95
C LYS A 168 9.78 -22.98 -0.67
N ARG A 169 10.59 -22.40 -1.58
CA ARG A 169 12.02 -22.14 -1.33
C ARG A 169 12.25 -21.12 -0.22
N THR A 170 11.33 -20.17 -0.03
CA THR A 170 11.44 -19.18 1.06
C THR A 170 11.41 -19.82 2.46
N ARG A 171 11.00 -21.09 2.58
CA ARG A 171 11.06 -21.86 3.83
C ARG A 171 12.49 -22.01 4.37
N GLY A 172 13.50 -21.94 3.51
CA GLY A 172 14.91 -21.91 3.91
C GLY A 172 15.35 -20.63 4.62
N ILE A 173 14.50 -19.60 4.66
CA ILE A 173 14.75 -18.33 5.34
C ILE A 173 14.07 -18.35 6.71
N LYS A 174 14.87 -18.18 7.76
CA LYS A 174 14.36 -18.03 9.13
C LYS A 174 13.89 -16.59 9.36
N PRO A 175 12.60 -16.35 9.67
CA PRO A 175 12.13 -15.01 9.95
C PRO A 175 12.69 -14.48 11.28
N LYS A 176 12.87 -13.15 11.35
CA LYS A 176 13.24 -12.46 12.60
C LYS A 176 12.04 -12.35 13.53
N GLU A 177 12.30 -12.21 14.83
CA GLU A 177 11.29 -12.00 15.88
C GLU A 177 10.67 -10.59 15.83
N SER A 178 9.87 -10.35 14.80
CA SER A 178 9.25 -9.06 14.45
C SER A 178 8.08 -9.31 13.48
N ASN A 179 7.60 -8.28 12.78
CA ASN A 179 6.67 -8.38 11.65
C ASN A 179 7.09 -9.42 10.60
N TRP A 180 8.36 -9.81 10.56
CA TRP A 180 8.85 -10.86 9.69
C TRP A 180 8.18 -12.21 9.86
N LEU A 181 7.65 -12.50 11.05
CA LEU A 181 6.86 -13.70 11.27
C LEU A 181 5.59 -13.70 10.42
N LEU A 182 5.00 -12.53 10.15
CA LEU A 182 3.82 -12.40 9.28
C LEU A 182 4.17 -12.64 7.81
N PHE A 183 5.40 -12.38 7.35
CA PHE A 183 5.80 -12.74 5.99
C PHE A 183 5.81 -14.26 5.79
N ALA A 184 6.35 -14.99 6.76
CA ALA A 184 6.29 -16.46 6.74
C ALA A 184 4.84 -16.96 6.78
N SER A 185 4.02 -16.42 7.69
CA SER A 185 2.60 -16.77 7.77
C SER A 185 1.82 -16.45 6.48
N MET A 186 2.10 -15.32 5.83
CA MET A 186 1.45 -14.90 4.59
C MET A 186 1.77 -15.84 3.42
N VAL A 187 3.04 -16.23 3.27
CA VAL A 187 3.44 -17.21 2.25
C VAL A 187 2.73 -18.55 2.46
N GLU A 188 2.65 -19.04 3.70
CA GLU A 188 1.97 -20.31 3.98
C GLU A 188 0.45 -20.21 3.86
N ALA A 189 -0.16 -19.07 4.18
CA ALA A 189 -1.58 -18.83 3.92
C ALA A 189 -1.88 -18.83 2.42
N ALA A 190 -1.00 -18.26 1.60
CA ALA A 190 -1.13 -18.31 0.14
C ALA A 190 -0.97 -19.73 -0.40
N LEU A 191 0.01 -20.49 0.09
CA LEU A 191 0.18 -21.91 -0.29
C LEU A 191 -1.07 -22.74 0.07
N LEU A 192 -1.64 -22.52 1.26
CA LEU A 192 -2.90 -23.16 1.66
C LEU A 192 -4.03 -22.85 0.66
N GLU A 193 -4.18 -21.58 0.28
CA GLU A 193 -5.22 -21.16 -0.65
C GLU A 193 -5.01 -21.72 -2.06
N PHE A 194 -3.77 -21.79 -2.54
CA PHE A 194 -3.45 -22.24 -3.90
C PHE A 194 -3.41 -23.76 -4.06
N THR A 195 -3.01 -24.49 -3.01
CA THR A 195 -2.73 -25.94 -3.13
C THR A 195 -3.44 -26.80 -2.09
N GLY A 196 -4.11 -26.20 -1.09
CA GLY A 196 -4.70 -26.94 0.03
C GLY A 196 -3.67 -27.43 1.07
N GLU A 197 -2.40 -27.04 0.95
CA GLU A 197 -1.32 -27.50 1.83
C GLU A 197 -0.50 -26.31 2.35
N CYS A 198 -0.08 -26.37 3.62
CA CYS A 198 0.83 -25.39 4.20
C CYS A 198 1.73 -26.01 5.26
N ASP A 199 2.84 -25.33 5.57
CA ASP A 199 3.58 -25.58 6.80
C ASP A 199 2.80 -24.93 7.97
N THR A 200 2.13 -25.77 8.75
CA THR A 200 1.24 -25.32 9.82
C THR A 200 1.99 -24.61 10.94
N TYR A 201 3.24 -24.97 11.22
CA TYR A 201 4.04 -24.27 12.24
C TYR A 201 4.36 -22.85 11.77
N ARG A 202 4.88 -22.71 10.55
CA ARG A 202 5.21 -21.39 9.96
C ARG A 202 3.98 -20.50 9.82
N LEU A 203 2.81 -21.07 9.46
CA LEU A 203 1.55 -20.33 9.43
C LEU A 203 1.18 -19.78 10.81
N ASN A 204 1.20 -20.64 11.85
CA ASN A 204 0.63 -20.29 13.15
C ASN A 204 1.59 -19.55 14.08
N TYR A 205 2.91 -19.69 13.92
CA TYR A 205 3.87 -19.11 14.87
C TYR A 205 3.76 -17.58 14.97
N GLY A 206 3.74 -16.88 13.84
CA GLY A 206 3.56 -15.43 13.83
C GLY A 206 2.21 -15.01 14.44
N ILE A 207 1.14 -15.71 14.09
CA ILE A 207 -0.20 -15.46 14.65
C ILE A 207 -0.19 -15.61 16.17
N HIS A 208 0.45 -16.65 16.70
CA HIS A 208 0.59 -16.82 18.14
C HIS A 208 1.30 -15.63 18.80
N ARG A 209 2.41 -15.14 18.24
CA ARG A 209 3.13 -13.99 18.79
C ARG A 209 2.26 -12.72 18.85
N PHE A 210 1.56 -12.41 17.76
CA PHE A 210 0.70 -11.22 17.68
C PHE A 210 -0.55 -11.30 18.58
N TRP A 211 -1.04 -12.50 18.90
CA TRP A 211 -2.31 -12.68 19.64
C TRP A 211 -2.16 -13.11 21.10
N ALA A 212 -1.15 -13.92 21.43
CA ALA A 212 -1.00 -14.55 22.74
C ALA A 212 0.18 -13.99 23.55
N ASP A 213 1.27 -13.59 22.90
CA ASP A 213 2.53 -13.26 23.58
C ASP A 213 2.71 -11.77 23.89
N GLY A 214 1.59 -11.05 24.06
CA GLY A 214 1.61 -9.66 24.50
C GLY A 214 2.17 -8.66 23.48
N TRP A 215 2.25 -9.02 22.19
CA TRP A 215 2.67 -8.08 21.15
C TRP A 215 1.58 -7.06 20.83
N TYR A 216 0.30 -7.34 21.10
CA TYR A 216 -0.73 -6.31 21.09
C TYR A 216 -0.57 -5.37 22.29
N LYS A 217 -0.38 -4.06 22.03
CA LYS A 217 -0.09 -3.03 23.03
C LYS A 217 -1.31 -2.18 23.41
N GLY A 218 -2.42 -2.36 22.71
CA GLY A 218 -3.65 -1.62 22.94
C GLY A 218 -3.89 -0.53 21.90
N ASP A 219 -5.12 -0.03 21.86
CA ASP A 219 -5.60 0.97 20.90
C ASP A 219 -5.19 0.72 19.44
N ALA A 220 -5.33 -0.53 18.97
CA ALA A 220 -4.93 -1.01 17.64
C ALA A 220 -3.42 -1.05 17.35
N TRP A 221 -2.56 -0.77 18.32
CA TRP A 221 -1.12 -0.87 18.13
C TRP A 221 -0.58 -2.24 18.53
N TYR A 222 0.25 -2.80 17.65
CA TYR A 222 1.11 -3.94 17.92
C TYR A 222 2.55 -3.47 18.04
N GLY A 223 3.34 -4.19 18.85
CA GLY A 223 4.79 -4.13 18.78
C GLY A 223 5.28 -4.72 17.46
N ASP A 224 6.43 -4.24 17.01
CA ASP A 224 7.16 -4.89 15.92
C ASP A 224 8.15 -5.89 16.51
N GLY A 225 7.61 -6.95 17.10
CA GLY A 225 8.28 -7.77 18.09
C GLY A 225 7.69 -7.55 19.48
N GLN A 226 8.46 -7.90 20.51
CA GLN A 226 8.05 -7.70 21.90
C GLN A 226 7.89 -6.22 22.25
N GLU A 227 8.75 -5.37 21.69
CA GLU A 227 8.77 -3.94 21.98
C GLU A 227 7.92 -3.13 20.99
N PHE A 228 7.40 -2.00 21.50
CA PHE A 228 6.67 -1.04 20.68
C PHE A 228 7.63 -0.09 19.97
N HIS A 229 7.40 0.11 18.68
CA HIS A 229 8.09 1.13 17.89
C HIS A 229 7.04 2.09 17.34
N LEU A 230 7.22 3.39 17.60
CA LEU A 230 6.37 4.43 17.00
C LEU A 230 6.85 4.68 15.56
N ASP A 231 6.38 3.82 14.66
CA ASP A 231 6.55 3.94 13.22
C ASP A 231 5.25 3.51 12.51
N PHE A 232 5.27 3.47 11.17
CA PHE A 232 4.09 3.12 10.38
C PHE A 232 3.97 1.63 10.04
N TYR A 233 4.80 0.73 10.60
CA TYR A 233 4.74 -0.71 10.27
C TYR A 233 3.43 -1.39 10.68
N ASN A 234 2.72 -0.82 11.66
CA ASN A 234 1.36 -1.24 11.97
C ASN A 234 0.45 -1.13 10.75
N SER A 235 0.59 -0.06 9.97
CA SER A 235 -0.16 0.14 8.73
C SER A 235 0.50 -0.52 7.52
N ILE A 236 1.82 -0.42 7.36
CA ILE A 236 2.54 -0.90 6.16
C ILE A 236 2.46 -2.44 6.06
N VAL A 237 2.58 -3.15 7.18
CA VAL A 237 2.74 -4.62 7.21
C VAL A 237 1.75 -5.30 8.15
N ILE A 238 1.75 -4.92 9.43
CA ILE A 238 1.19 -5.77 10.49
C ILE A 238 -0.31 -5.95 10.32
N HIS A 239 -1.09 -4.87 10.29
CA HIS A 239 -2.54 -5.00 10.10
C HIS A 239 -2.89 -5.62 8.76
N PRO A 240 -2.32 -5.18 7.62
CA PRO A 240 -2.72 -5.75 6.35
C PRO A 240 -2.46 -7.23 6.21
N MET A 241 -1.28 -7.70 6.60
CA MET A 241 -0.94 -9.10 6.50
C MET A 241 -1.68 -9.94 7.53
N LEU A 242 -1.76 -9.48 8.79
CA LEU A 242 -2.48 -10.20 9.83
C LEU A 242 -3.94 -10.39 9.47
N THR A 243 -4.59 -9.34 8.93
CA THR A 243 -5.99 -9.40 8.48
C THR A 243 -6.18 -10.41 7.34
N ASP A 244 -5.34 -10.35 6.30
CA ASP A 244 -5.43 -11.25 5.15
C ASP A 244 -5.15 -12.72 5.55
N ILE A 245 -4.17 -12.97 6.43
CA ILE A 245 -3.88 -14.32 6.95
C ILE A 245 -5.07 -14.87 7.74
N LEU A 246 -5.63 -14.08 8.67
CA LEU A 246 -6.77 -14.52 9.48
C LEU A 246 -8.03 -14.74 8.63
N ALA A 247 -8.21 -13.99 7.55
CA ALA A 247 -9.30 -14.22 6.60
C ALA A 247 -9.18 -15.60 5.93
N ILE A 248 -7.98 -15.96 5.48
CA ILE A 248 -7.69 -17.29 4.89
C ILE A 248 -7.88 -18.38 5.94
N MET A 249 -7.33 -18.20 7.15
CA MET A 249 -7.53 -19.16 8.24
C MET A 249 -9.02 -19.36 8.55
N LYS A 250 -9.83 -18.30 8.56
CA LYS A 250 -11.29 -18.37 8.74
C LYS A 250 -11.95 -19.13 7.60
N LYS A 251 -11.60 -18.85 6.34
CA LYS A 251 -12.13 -19.54 5.15
C LYS A 251 -11.86 -21.05 5.19
N HIS A 252 -10.70 -21.45 5.68
CA HIS A 252 -10.27 -22.85 5.81
C HIS A 252 -10.57 -23.48 7.18
N ASN A 253 -11.39 -22.83 8.02
CA ASN A 253 -11.79 -23.31 9.35
C ASN A 253 -10.62 -23.64 10.31
N LEU A 254 -9.51 -22.92 10.20
CA LEU A 254 -8.37 -23.03 11.11
C LEU A 254 -8.60 -22.21 12.37
N GLU A 255 -8.05 -22.65 13.51
CA GLU A 255 -8.31 -22.06 14.83
C GLU A 255 -8.07 -20.54 14.87
N GLY A 256 -6.97 -20.05 14.27
CA GLY A 256 -6.67 -18.62 14.24
C GLY A 256 -7.76 -17.77 13.58
N GLY A 257 -8.55 -18.34 12.67
CA GLY A 257 -9.65 -17.67 11.98
C GLY A 257 -10.73 -17.09 12.92
N LYS A 258 -10.84 -17.61 14.15
CA LYS A 258 -11.74 -17.06 15.20
C LYS A 258 -11.40 -15.61 15.58
N ASN A 259 -10.16 -15.17 15.34
CA ASN A 259 -9.70 -13.82 15.66
C ASN A 259 -9.99 -12.80 14.56
N PHE A 260 -10.52 -13.20 13.41
CA PHE A 260 -10.68 -12.32 12.24
C PHE A 260 -11.56 -11.08 12.52
N GLU A 261 -12.76 -11.25 13.09
CA GLU A 261 -13.64 -10.09 13.34
C GLU A 261 -13.04 -9.11 14.36
N LYS A 262 -12.30 -9.65 15.34
CA LYS A 262 -11.56 -8.86 16.32
C LYS A 262 -10.42 -8.08 15.65
N GLN A 263 -9.71 -8.71 14.71
CA GLN A 263 -8.70 -8.03 13.90
C GLN A 263 -9.31 -6.92 13.03
N ILE A 264 -10.49 -7.12 12.44
CA ILE A 264 -11.20 -6.06 11.71
C ILE A 264 -11.46 -4.86 12.63
N THR A 265 -11.92 -5.10 13.86
CA THR A 265 -12.17 -4.02 14.83
C THR A 265 -10.88 -3.24 15.14
N ARG A 266 -9.75 -3.93 15.29
CA ARG A 266 -8.44 -3.30 15.49
C ARG A 266 -8.03 -2.49 14.25
N GLN A 267 -8.18 -3.03 13.05
CA GLN A 267 -7.80 -2.31 11.83
C GLN A 267 -8.71 -1.10 11.56
N GLN A 268 -10.00 -1.18 11.89
CA GLN A 268 -10.90 -0.03 11.88
C GLN A 268 -10.38 1.09 12.77
N ARG A 269 -9.97 0.76 14.00
CA ARG A 269 -9.39 1.75 14.91
C ARG A 269 -8.07 2.32 14.40
N LEU A 270 -7.17 1.50 13.87
CA LEU A 270 -5.94 2.01 13.25
C LEU A 270 -6.27 2.96 12.09
N SER A 271 -7.27 2.62 11.28
CA SER A 271 -7.71 3.43 10.15
C SER A 271 -8.27 4.79 10.57
N GLU A 272 -9.03 4.83 11.68
CA GLU A 272 -9.48 6.07 12.34
C GLU A 272 -8.30 6.97 12.75
N GLN A 273 -7.22 6.37 13.27
CA GLN A 273 -6.01 7.10 13.65
C GLN A 273 -5.24 7.58 12.42
N LEU A 274 -5.06 6.73 11.40
CA LEU A 274 -4.34 7.07 10.17
C LEU A 274 -4.98 8.26 9.44
N GLU A 275 -6.30 8.26 9.30
CA GLU A 275 -7.02 9.38 8.70
C GLU A 275 -6.83 10.69 9.50
N ARG A 276 -6.82 10.57 10.83
CA ARG A 276 -6.52 11.67 11.77
C ARG A 276 -5.05 12.11 11.79
N LEU A 277 -4.15 11.41 11.12
CA LEU A 277 -2.77 11.89 10.92
C LEU A 277 -2.62 12.78 9.67
N ILE A 278 -3.62 12.78 8.77
CA ILE A 278 -3.59 13.57 7.56
C ILE A 278 -3.90 15.03 7.92
N SER A 279 -2.95 15.93 7.75
CA SER A 279 -3.11 17.37 8.02
C SER A 279 -4.10 18.01 7.03
N PRO A 280 -4.62 19.22 7.30
CA PRO A 280 -5.44 19.96 6.33
C PRO A 280 -4.77 20.19 4.98
N GLU A 281 -3.44 20.14 4.93
CA GLU A 281 -2.63 20.34 3.72
C GLU A 281 -2.22 19.02 3.02
N GLY A 282 -2.78 17.88 3.43
CA GLY A 282 -2.49 16.57 2.85
C GLY A 282 -1.09 16.02 3.21
N THR A 283 -0.45 16.55 4.25
CA THR A 283 0.80 15.99 4.79
C THR A 283 0.50 15.04 5.96
N TYR A 284 1.51 14.34 6.44
CA TYR A 284 1.44 13.49 7.63
C TYR A 284 2.78 13.54 8.38
N PRO A 285 2.85 13.12 9.66
CA PRO A 285 4.08 13.19 10.44
C PRO A 285 5.22 12.38 9.82
N VAL A 286 6.41 12.99 9.75
CA VAL A 286 7.65 12.36 9.28
C VAL A 286 8.32 11.67 10.46
N VAL A 287 7.78 10.53 10.87
CA VAL A 287 8.20 9.81 12.06
C VAL A 287 8.42 8.33 11.76
N GLY A 288 9.44 7.76 12.38
CA GLY A 288 9.74 6.34 12.29
C GLY A 288 10.54 5.97 11.05
N ARG A 289 10.92 4.69 11.01
CA ARG A 289 11.71 4.10 9.93
C ARG A 289 10.89 3.88 8.67
N SER A 290 11.57 3.71 7.53
CA SER A 290 10.95 3.48 6.21
C SER A 290 9.99 4.57 5.76
N ILE A 291 10.13 5.79 6.27
CA ILE A 291 9.26 6.91 5.91
C ILE A 291 9.33 7.27 4.42
N VAL A 292 10.43 6.89 3.74
CA VAL A 292 10.62 6.99 2.29
C VAL A 292 9.74 6.03 1.47
N TYR A 293 8.91 5.19 2.11
CA TYR A 293 7.79 4.49 1.46
C TYR A 293 6.62 5.44 1.15
N ARG A 294 6.74 6.72 1.51
CA ARG A 294 5.81 7.78 1.13
C ARG A 294 4.39 7.44 1.64
N PHE A 295 3.41 7.54 0.77
CA PHE A 295 2.02 7.21 1.06
C PHE A 295 1.72 5.71 1.24
N GLY A 296 2.73 4.83 1.14
CA GLY A 296 2.59 3.41 1.53
C GLY A 296 2.22 3.22 3.01
N ILE A 297 2.42 4.26 3.83
CA ILE A 297 1.95 4.29 5.23
C ILE A 297 0.43 4.17 5.36
N PHE A 298 -0.34 4.33 4.29
CA PHE A 298 -1.80 4.23 4.29
C PHE A 298 -2.34 2.87 3.80
N HIS A 299 -1.49 1.83 3.72
CA HIS A 299 -1.89 0.48 3.31
C HIS A 299 -3.10 -0.04 4.12
N ALA A 300 -3.07 0.02 5.45
CA ALA A 300 -4.20 -0.47 6.26
C ALA A 300 -5.50 0.30 6.05
N LEU A 301 -5.42 1.63 5.84
CA LEU A 301 -6.58 2.47 5.56
C LEU A 301 -7.16 2.15 4.18
N SER A 302 -6.32 2.04 3.15
CA SER A 302 -6.79 1.68 1.81
C SER A 302 -7.33 0.25 1.73
N GLN A 303 -6.72 -0.69 2.45
CA GLN A 303 -7.18 -2.08 2.45
C GLN A 303 -8.56 -2.19 3.12
N ILE A 304 -8.81 -1.50 4.23
CA ILE A 304 -10.11 -1.61 4.89
C ILE A 304 -11.23 -0.93 4.09
N SER A 305 -10.90 0.10 3.29
CA SER A 305 -11.79 0.66 2.27
C SER A 305 -12.14 -0.38 1.20
N LEU A 306 -11.14 -1.05 0.61
CA LEU A 306 -11.36 -2.14 -0.35
C LEU A 306 -12.26 -3.26 0.23
N MET A 307 -12.08 -3.60 1.51
CA MET A 307 -12.87 -4.62 2.18
C MET A 307 -14.29 -4.17 2.54
N ARG A 308 -14.66 -2.90 2.31
CA ARG A 308 -15.93 -2.27 2.72
C ARG A 308 -16.21 -2.47 4.22
N LYS A 309 -15.17 -2.29 5.03
CA LYS A 309 -15.18 -2.51 6.48
C LYS A 309 -14.72 -1.29 7.27
N LEU A 310 -14.74 -0.09 6.68
CA LEU A 310 -14.53 1.15 7.42
C LEU A 310 -15.51 1.24 8.61
N SER A 311 -15.09 1.89 9.70
CA SER A 311 -16.02 2.17 10.79
C SER A 311 -17.01 3.26 10.36
N GLU A 312 -18.19 3.29 10.97
CA GLU A 312 -19.21 4.32 10.69
C GLU A 312 -18.71 5.76 10.94
N LYS A 313 -17.64 5.91 11.73
CA LYS A 313 -16.99 7.20 12.00
C LYS A 313 -16.12 7.71 10.85
N LEU A 314 -15.83 6.86 9.85
CA LEU A 314 -15.03 7.18 8.68
C LEU A 314 -15.86 6.97 7.42
N PRO A 315 -16.64 7.97 6.99
CA PRO A 315 -17.33 7.92 5.72
C PRO A 315 -16.37 7.68 4.56
N GLU A 316 -16.78 6.88 3.57
CA GLU A 316 -15.92 6.47 2.45
C GLU A 316 -15.40 7.68 1.64
N ALA A 317 -16.27 8.64 1.34
CA ALA A 317 -15.90 9.88 0.67
C ALA A 317 -14.84 10.68 1.44
N GLN A 318 -14.92 10.69 2.78
CA GLN A 318 -13.94 11.37 3.63
C GLN A 318 -12.55 10.75 3.45
N VAL A 319 -12.48 9.42 3.45
CA VAL A 319 -11.24 8.67 3.24
C VAL A 319 -10.70 8.91 1.82
N ARG A 320 -11.55 8.83 0.79
CA ARG A 320 -11.16 9.16 -0.60
C ARG A 320 -10.53 10.55 -0.67
N CYS A 321 -11.20 11.57 -0.13
CA CYS A 321 -10.75 12.95 -0.19
C CYS A 321 -9.43 13.16 0.58
N ALA A 322 -9.27 12.53 1.75
CA ALA A 322 -8.06 12.63 2.55
C ALA A 322 -6.85 12.01 1.83
N LEU A 323 -7.00 10.78 1.31
CA LEU A 323 -5.94 10.08 0.58
C LEU A 323 -5.61 10.77 -0.75
N THR A 324 -6.60 11.36 -1.42
CA THR A 324 -6.39 12.16 -2.63
C THR A 324 -5.56 13.42 -2.33
N ALA A 325 -5.83 14.09 -1.20
CA ALA A 325 -5.02 15.23 -0.76
C ALA A 325 -3.56 14.83 -0.50
N VAL A 326 -3.32 13.65 0.09
CA VAL A 326 -1.98 13.08 0.27
C VAL A 326 -1.28 12.85 -1.07
N LEU A 327 -1.97 12.24 -2.04
CA LEU A 327 -1.41 12.00 -3.37
C LEU A 327 -1.06 13.31 -4.09
N HIS A 328 -1.94 14.31 -4.06
CA HIS A 328 -1.64 15.63 -4.62
C HIS A 328 -0.45 16.29 -3.93
N ARG A 329 -0.40 16.24 -2.60
CA ARG A 329 0.73 16.79 -1.84
C ARG A 329 2.04 16.10 -2.20
N GLN A 330 2.03 14.77 -2.31
CA GLN A 330 3.22 13.98 -2.63
C GLN A 330 3.77 14.30 -4.03
N PHE A 331 2.88 14.45 -5.01
CA PHE A 331 3.23 14.67 -6.41
C PHE A 331 3.16 16.13 -6.85
N ALA A 332 3.14 17.06 -5.89
CA ALA A 332 3.21 18.50 -6.17
C ALA A 332 4.49 18.91 -6.91
N THR A 333 5.55 18.09 -6.85
CA THR A 333 6.77 18.26 -7.65
C THR A 333 7.09 16.99 -8.44
N PRO A 334 7.75 17.10 -9.61
CA PRO A 334 8.15 15.94 -10.40
C PRO A 334 9.35 15.18 -9.79
N ASP A 335 9.96 15.71 -8.74
CA ASP A 335 11.26 15.27 -8.22
C ASP A 335 11.25 13.86 -7.62
N ASN A 336 10.08 13.24 -7.46
CA ASN A 336 9.95 11.87 -6.98
C ASN A 336 10.47 10.84 -7.99
N PHE A 337 10.58 11.22 -9.26
CA PHE A 337 11.01 10.35 -10.35
C PHE A 337 12.37 10.79 -10.92
N ASP A 338 13.11 9.84 -11.48
CA ASP A 338 14.22 10.10 -12.38
C ASP A 338 13.74 10.37 -13.81
N LYS A 339 14.69 10.59 -14.74
CA LYS A 339 14.40 10.89 -16.14
C LYS A 339 13.74 9.74 -16.91
N ASP A 340 13.89 8.51 -16.44
CA ASP A 340 13.39 7.29 -17.07
C ASP A 340 12.09 6.80 -16.39
N GLY A 341 11.59 7.55 -15.40
CA GLY A 341 10.32 7.31 -14.72
C GLY A 341 10.41 6.46 -13.46
N TRP A 342 11.61 6.12 -12.97
CA TRP A 342 11.79 5.35 -11.74
C TRP A 342 11.72 6.23 -10.49
N LEU A 343 11.21 5.67 -9.39
CA LEU A 343 11.20 6.37 -8.11
C LEU A 343 12.63 6.57 -7.58
N LYS A 344 12.91 7.78 -7.07
CA LYS A 344 14.14 8.09 -6.33
C LYS A 344 13.93 7.96 -4.82
N ILE A 345 14.96 7.55 -4.09
CA ILE A 345 14.86 7.38 -2.64
C ILE A 345 14.65 8.75 -1.99
N GLY A 346 13.56 8.89 -1.24
CA GLY A 346 13.22 10.08 -0.47
C GLY A 346 11.76 10.07 -0.02
N LEU A 347 11.40 10.98 0.89
CA LEU A 347 10.00 11.17 1.29
C LEU A 347 9.28 12.08 0.29
N SER A 348 9.92 13.15 -0.18
CA SER A 348 9.43 14.07 -1.21
C SER A 348 10.62 14.52 -2.04
N GLY A 349 10.71 14.05 -3.28
CA GLY A 349 11.92 14.17 -4.08
C GLY A 349 12.98 13.11 -3.77
N SER A 350 14.26 13.49 -3.88
CA SER A 350 15.43 12.65 -3.59
C SER A 350 16.09 13.11 -2.27
N GLN A 351 16.05 12.23 -1.28
CA GLN A 351 16.48 12.47 0.11
C GLN A 351 17.06 11.17 0.69
N ILE A 352 18.10 10.61 0.05
CA ILE A 352 18.62 9.27 0.38
C ILE A 352 18.99 9.07 1.86
N ASN A 353 19.45 10.11 2.56
CA ASN A 353 19.81 10.06 3.98
C ASN A 353 18.60 9.88 4.93
N MET A 354 17.37 9.93 4.42
CA MET A 354 16.15 9.58 5.17
C MET A 354 15.84 8.07 5.11
N SER A 355 16.68 7.27 4.46
CA SER A 355 16.48 5.83 4.29
C SER A 355 17.37 5.01 5.22
N GLU A 356 16.87 3.86 5.67
CA GLU A 356 17.69 2.87 6.37
C GLU A 356 18.53 2.04 5.40
N SER A 357 19.59 1.38 5.91
CA SER A 357 20.53 0.59 5.10
C SER A 357 19.93 -0.59 4.33
N TYR A 358 18.71 -1.03 4.66
CA TYR A 358 18.01 -2.08 3.92
C TYR A 358 17.21 -1.53 2.73
N ILE A 359 16.98 -0.22 2.66
CA ILE A 359 16.19 0.42 1.62
C ILE A 359 17.01 0.54 0.34
N ASN A 360 16.33 0.23 -0.77
CA ASN A 360 16.82 0.40 -2.12
C ASN A 360 15.70 0.90 -3.04
N THR A 361 15.99 1.08 -4.33
CA THR A 361 15.00 1.50 -5.34
C THR A 361 13.73 0.64 -5.35
N GLY A 362 13.86 -0.69 -5.25
CA GLY A 362 12.71 -1.60 -5.20
C GLY A 362 11.83 -1.40 -3.98
N SER A 363 12.43 -0.95 -2.86
CA SER A 363 11.69 -0.71 -1.63
C SER A 363 10.62 0.38 -1.77
N LEU A 364 10.86 1.37 -2.62
CA LEU A 364 10.00 2.54 -2.80
C LEU A 364 8.61 2.19 -3.34
N TYR A 365 8.48 1.04 -3.99
CA TYR A 365 7.21 0.56 -4.55
C TYR A 365 6.20 0.13 -3.49
N MET A 366 6.58 0.12 -2.20
CA MET A 366 5.61 -0.02 -1.10
C MET A 366 4.52 1.05 -1.16
N CYS A 367 4.82 2.21 -1.74
CA CYS A 367 3.85 3.28 -1.95
C CYS A 367 2.61 2.81 -2.73
N ALA A 368 2.73 1.83 -3.64
CA ALA A 368 1.63 1.33 -4.45
C ALA A 368 0.43 0.80 -3.63
N THR A 369 0.64 0.44 -2.36
CA THR A 369 -0.40 -0.08 -1.46
C THR A 369 -1.47 0.95 -1.06
N ILE A 370 -1.30 2.25 -1.36
CA ILE A 370 -2.41 3.22 -1.23
C ILE A 370 -3.51 2.98 -2.27
N PHE A 371 -3.19 2.31 -3.38
CA PHE A 371 -4.10 2.17 -4.52
C PHE A 371 -5.07 0.99 -4.38
N LEU A 372 -5.08 0.27 -3.25
CA LEU A 372 -5.97 -0.88 -3.08
C LEU A 372 -7.44 -0.52 -3.26
N ALA A 373 -7.85 0.69 -2.89
CA ALA A 373 -9.23 1.17 -3.07
C ALA A 373 -9.66 1.26 -4.55
N LEU A 374 -8.73 1.31 -5.51
CA LEU A 374 -9.05 1.22 -6.94
C LEU A 374 -9.65 -0.13 -7.34
N GLY A 375 -9.56 -1.15 -6.48
CA GLY A 375 -10.30 -2.40 -6.64
C GLY A 375 -11.79 -2.31 -6.33
N LEU A 376 -12.29 -1.18 -5.84
CA LEU A 376 -13.72 -0.89 -5.80
C LEU A 376 -14.20 -0.45 -7.21
N PRO A 377 -15.36 -0.92 -7.70
CA PRO A 377 -15.95 -0.48 -8.97
C PRO A 377 -16.13 1.04 -9.03
N ALA A 378 -16.15 1.63 -10.23
CA ALA A 378 -16.28 3.09 -10.40
C ALA A 378 -17.61 3.64 -9.85
N GLU A 379 -18.63 2.80 -9.75
CA GLU A 379 -19.97 3.11 -9.23
C GLU A 379 -20.05 2.97 -7.70
N ASP A 380 -19.01 2.47 -7.03
CA ASP A 380 -19.00 2.30 -5.58
C ASP A 380 -19.11 3.66 -4.87
N SER A 381 -19.75 3.68 -3.69
CA SER A 381 -19.95 4.89 -2.88
C SER A 381 -18.64 5.58 -2.50
N PHE A 382 -17.54 4.82 -2.42
CA PHE A 382 -16.21 5.41 -2.27
C PHE A 382 -15.87 6.40 -3.37
N TRP A 383 -16.33 6.20 -4.61
CA TRP A 383 -16.05 7.07 -5.78
C TRP A 383 -17.21 8.00 -6.15
N THR A 384 -18.45 7.65 -5.82
CA THR A 384 -19.63 8.41 -6.28
C THR A 384 -20.14 9.43 -5.27
N GLU A 385 -19.87 9.22 -3.97
CA GLU A 385 -20.28 10.18 -2.94
C GLU A 385 -19.55 11.52 -3.07
N THR A 386 -20.25 12.60 -2.71
CA THR A 386 -19.73 13.97 -2.86
C THR A 386 -18.52 14.25 -1.98
N TYR A 387 -17.75 15.28 -2.33
CA TYR A 387 -16.57 15.71 -1.58
C TYR A 387 -16.87 15.85 -0.08
N MET A 388 -16.00 15.28 0.75
CA MET A 388 -16.11 15.38 2.20
C MET A 388 -14.76 15.71 2.84
N GLU A 389 -14.75 16.74 3.67
CA GLU A 389 -13.54 17.12 4.41
C GLU A 389 -13.18 16.07 5.47
N TRP A 390 -11.89 15.81 5.62
CA TRP A 390 -11.36 14.86 6.60
C TRP A 390 -11.20 15.50 7.98
N THR A 391 -10.98 14.66 8.99
CA THR A 391 -11.12 15.03 10.40
C THR A 391 -10.30 16.27 10.76
N ASN A 392 -9.01 16.30 10.44
CA ASN A 392 -8.19 17.49 10.73
C ASN A 392 -8.62 18.72 9.94
N LYS A 393 -8.97 18.57 8.66
CA LYS A 393 -9.42 19.72 7.85
C LYS A 393 -10.68 20.36 8.44
N LYS A 394 -11.62 19.54 8.93
CA LYS A 394 -12.80 19.99 9.68
C LYS A 394 -12.41 20.66 10.99
N ALA A 395 -11.61 20.00 11.82
CA ALA A 395 -11.23 20.50 13.15
C ALA A 395 -10.50 21.85 13.10
N TRP A 396 -9.56 22.02 12.15
CA TRP A 396 -8.83 23.29 11.97
C TRP A 396 -9.69 24.43 11.40
N LYS A 397 -10.90 24.14 10.92
CA LYS A 397 -11.93 25.14 10.60
C LYS A 397 -12.88 25.46 11.75
N GLY A 398 -12.66 24.86 12.93
CA GLY A 398 -13.56 24.99 14.07
C GLY A 398 -14.84 24.16 13.97
N ILE A 399 -14.91 23.19 13.06
CA ILE A 399 -16.03 22.25 12.97
C ILE A 399 -15.84 21.16 14.02
N ASP A 400 -16.88 20.91 14.82
CA ASP A 400 -16.89 19.83 15.81
C ASP A 400 -16.82 18.46 15.12
N VAL A 401 -15.82 17.67 15.48
CA VAL A 401 -15.58 16.31 14.97
C VAL A 401 -15.76 15.23 16.06
N GLY A 402 -16.25 15.64 17.23
CA GLY A 402 -16.46 14.77 18.38
C GLY A 402 -15.17 14.33 19.08
N VAL A 403 -15.34 13.64 20.20
CA VAL A 403 -14.23 13.11 21.00
C VAL A 403 -13.66 11.84 20.38
N ASP A 404 -12.33 11.77 20.24
CA ASP A 404 -11.63 10.53 19.91
C ASP A 404 -11.46 9.66 21.16
N LYS A 405 -11.69 8.35 21.04
CA LYS A 405 -11.63 7.41 22.18
C LYS A 405 -10.80 6.18 21.83
N ALA A 406 -9.93 5.80 22.75
CA ALA A 406 -9.18 4.57 22.65
C ALA A 406 -10.08 3.32 22.59
N LEU A 407 -9.67 2.32 21.82
CA LEU A 407 -10.28 1.01 21.73
C LEU A 407 -10.01 0.21 23.02
N ARG A 408 -11.04 0.11 23.88
CA ARG A 408 -10.95 -0.57 25.19
C ARG A 408 -11.32 -2.07 25.15
N LYS A 409 -12.05 -2.52 24.12
CA LYS A 409 -12.47 -3.92 23.92
C LYS A 409 -12.06 -4.40 22.53
N GLY A 410 -10.75 -4.34 22.27
CA GLY A 410 -10.12 -4.53 20.96
C GLY A 410 -9.36 -5.83 20.79
#